data_AF-A0A2E0BN94-F1
#
_entry.id   AF-A0A2E0BN94-F1
#
_cell.length_a   1.000
_cell.length_b   1.000
_cell.length_c   1.000
_cell.angle_alpha   90.00
_cell.angle_beta   90.00
_cell.angle_gamma   90.00
#
_symmetry.space_group_name_H-M   'P 1'
#
loop_
_entity.id
_entity.type
_entity.pdbx_description
1 polymer ?
#
loop_
_entity_poly.entity_id
_entity_poly.type
_entity_poly.pdbx_seq_one_letter_code
_entity_poly.pdbx_strand_id
1 'polypeptide(L)'
;MRSGLHYYLEQQFNSFHNFPIETNLDNLNADIAIIGIPFGDPYSMGEASNDQAFAPTHIRQHCGRALRGLDRYDFDIGGTLLDGKDIKVVDCGDVVGIAKDVAGNHARSEQVIRKILASGALPIILGGDHAIPIPVFRAYEGRGPITLIQVDAHIDWRDVFHGVSDGLSSVIRRASELKHIDEIYQIGLRSAGSGRPEEVEAALAYGAHLIPDIELQEIGMKAVLNRIPDGGNYYLTIDADGVDPTIMPAVAGPAPGGVNYPQMRTLIQGLVKKGNVVGMDIVEITPSRDLNGITAVTAGRFICNLIGSAVRAGYFDKK
;
A
#
# COMPACT_ATOMS: atom_id res chain seq x y z
N MET A 1 41.72 20.30 21.76
CA MET A 1 40.89 20.36 20.53
C MET A 1 41.22 19.14 19.67
N ARG A 2 40.38 18.11 19.65
CA ARG A 2 40.40 17.06 18.63
C ARG A 2 39.09 17.15 17.88
N SER A 3 39.07 17.92 16.81
CA SER A 3 37.95 17.94 15.85
C SER A 3 38.03 16.66 15.04
N GLY A 4 37.26 15.65 15.42
CA GLY A 4 37.03 14.50 14.54
C GLY A 4 36.23 14.96 13.34
N LEU A 5 36.81 14.88 12.15
CA LEU A 5 36.05 14.93 10.91
C LEU A 5 35.13 13.70 10.91
N HIS A 6 33.84 13.89 11.18
CA HIS A 6 32.83 12.89 10.82
C HIS A 6 32.64 12.98 9.31
N TYR A 7 33.26 12.04 8.59
CA TYR A 7 32.94 11.82 7.18
C TYR A 7 31.49 11.32 7.12
N TYR A 8 30.58 12.16 6.64
CA TYR A 8 29.24 11.73 6.26
C TYR A 8 29.37 10.97 4.94
N LEU A 9 29.59 9.66 5.03
CA LEU A 9 29.43 8.78 3.88
C LEU A 9 27.94 8.64 3.61
N GLU A 10 27.51 8.98 2.40
CA GLU A 10 26.12 8.77 1.96
C GLU A 10 25.90 7.27 1.74
N GLN A 11 24.95 6.70 2.47
CA GLN A 11 24.62 5.30 2.34
C GLN A 11 23.88 5.11 1.01
N GLN A 12 24.52 4.47 0.04
CA GLN A 12 23.95 4.28 -1.32
C GLN A 12 22.78 3.28 -1.35
N PHE A 13 22.63 2.45 -0.31
CA PHE A 13 21.53 1.49 -0.15
C PHE A 13 20.79 1.74 1.16
N ASN A 14 19.53 2.13 1.07
CA ASN A 14 18.66 2.32 2.22
C ASN A 14 17.60 1.22 2.23
N SER A 15 17.49 0.47 3.32
CA SER A 15 16.22 -0.18 3.66
C SER A 15 15.22 0.90 4.09
N PHE A 16 13.94 0.55 4.13
CA PHE A 16 12.91 1.47 4.61
C PHE A 16 13.23 1.92 6.05
N HIS A 17 13.42 3.23 6.24
CA HIS A 17 13.87 3.88 7.48
C HIS A 17 15.08 3.24 8.18
N ASN A 18 15.98 2.60 7.42
CA ASN A 18 17.12 1.85 7.95
C ASN A 18 16.72 0.71 8.90
N PHE A 19 15.51 0.15 8.77
CA PHE A 19 15.16 -1.08 9.48
C PHE A 19 16.07 -2.24 9.03
N PRO A 20 16.33 -3.24 9.90
CA PRO A 20 17.12 -4.41 9.54
C PRO A 20 16.60 -5.11 8.28
N ILE A 21 17.51 -5.53 7.42
CA ILE A 21 17.17 -6.31 6.23
C ILE A 21 17.06 -7.80 6.63
N GLU A 22 15.97 -8.46 6.24
CA GLU A 22 15.77 -9.91 6.43
C GLU A 22 15.16 -10.55 5.17
N THR A 23 15.99 -11.24 4.39
CA THR A 23 15.59 -11.86 3.12
C THR A 23 15.26 -13.35 3.23
N ASN A 24 15.52 -13.99 4.37
CA ASN A 24 15.16 -15.38 4.61
C ASN A 24 13.75 -15.50 5.23
N LEU A 25 12.76 -15.62 4.35
CA LEU A 25 11.35 -15.69 4.75
C LEU A 25 10.93 -17.03 5.38
N ASP A 26 11.75 -18.09 5.28
CA ASP A 26 11.40 -19.40 5.83
C ASP A 26 11.45 -19.42 7.37
N ASN A 27 12.20 -18.50 7.98
CA ASN A 27 12.32 -18.35 9.43
C ASN A 27 12.08 -16.90 9.87
N LEU A 28 11.22 -16.17 9.16
CA LEU A 28 10.93 -14.77 9.43
C LEU A 28 10.45 -14.57 10.87
N ASN A 29 11.16 -13.73 11.63
CA ASN A 29 10.84 -13.38 13.01
C ASN A 29 10.69 -11.87 13.13
N ALA A 30 9.53 -11.38 12.72
CA ALA A 30 9.18 -9.98 12.71
C ALA A 30 7.71 -9.78 13.08
N ASP A 31 7.41 -8.63 13.66
CA ASP A 31 6.05 -8.17 13.90
C ASP A 31 5.49 -7.46 12.65
N ILE A 32 6.37 -6.75 11.92
CA ILE A 32 6.04 -6.03 10.68
C ILE A 32 7.11 -6.35 9.62
N ALA A 33 6.66 -6.69 8.42
CA ALA A 33 7.53 -7.00 7.28
C ALA A 33 7.22 -6.06 6.11
N ILE A 34 8.23 -5.29 5.70
CA ILE A 34 8.15 -4.38 4.56
C ILE A 34 8.74 -5.10 3.35
N ILE A 35 8.01 -5.19 2.23
CA ILE A 35 8.47 -5.92 1.04
C ILE A 35 8.17 -5.11 -0.22
N GLY A 36 9.11 -5.04 -1.15
CA GLY A 36 8.85 -4.47 -2.47
C GLY A 36 8.37 -5.54 -3.44
N ILE A 37 7.34 -5.22 -4.23
CA ILE A 37 6.88 -6.07 -5.33
C ILE A 37 6.82 -5.20 -6.60
N PRO A 38 7.89 -5.17 -7.40
CA PRO A 38 8.03 -4.19 -8.48
C PRO A 38 7.34 -4.57 -9.80
N PHE A 39 6.99 -5.84 -10.03
CA PHE A 39 6.54 -6.31 -11.34
C PHE A 39 5.14 -6.94 -11.30
N GLY A 40 4.18 -6.26 -11.94
CA GLY A 40 2.81 -6.72 -12.18
C GLY A 40 2.65 -7.47 -13.50
N ASP A 41 1.39 -7.60 -13.95
CA ASP A 41 1.06 -8.17 -15.28
C ASP A 41 0.84 -7.03 -16.29
N PRO A 42 1.74 -6.82 -17.26
CA PRO A 42 1.70 -5.67 -18.14
C PRO A 42 0.67 -5.84 -19.28
N TYR A 43 0.02 -4.75 -19.73
CA TYR A 43 -0.89 -4.82 -20.89
C TYR A 43 -0.14 -4.90 -22.23
N SER A 44 1.14 -4.54 -22.24
CA SER A 44 2.01 -4.64 -23.41
C SER A 44 3.44 -4.95 -22.99
N MET A 45 4.24 -5.52 -23.91
CA MET A 45 5.66 -5.80 -23.60
C MET A 45 6.48 -4.54 -23.26
N GLY A 46 6.03 -3.36 -23.69
CA GLY A 46 6.65 -2.08 -23.33
C GLY A 46 6.43 -1.69 -21.87
N GLU A 47 5.39 -2.23 -21.23
CA GLU A 47 5.04 -1.96 -19.83
C GLU A 47 5.66 -2.96 -18.84
N ALA A 48 6.25 -4.06 -19.33
CA ALA A 48 6.88 -5.08 -18.47
C ALA A 48 8.02 -4.53 -17.59
N SER A 49 8.60 -3.40 -17.98
CA SER A 49 9.57 -2.64 -17.20
C SER A 49 9.15 -1.17 -17.14
N ASN A 50 7.92 -0.91 -16.70
CA ASN A 50 7.44 0.46 -16.49
C ASN A 50 8.24 1.16 -15.37
N ASP A 51 8.13 2.50 -15.32
CA ASP A 51 8.84 3.31 -14.34
C ASP A 51 8.43 2.98 -12.88
N GLN A 52 7.21 2.49 -12.69
CA GLN A 52 6.68 2.16 -11.36
C GLN A 52 7.38 0.95 -10.74
N ALA A 53 8.01 0.09 -11.54
CA ALA A 53 8.88 -0.97 -11.02
C ALA A 53 10.06 -0.44 -10.19
N PHE A 54 10.41 0.85 -10.30
CA PHE A 54 11.43 1.50 -9.47
C PHE A 54 10.87 2.11 -8.17
N ALA A 55 9.54 2.11 -7.98
CA ALA A 55 8.90 2.69 -6.80
C ALA A 55 9.39 2.12 -5.46
N PRO A 56 9.61 0.79 -5.29
CA PRO A 56 10.08 0.26 -4.01
C PRO A 56 11.44 0.84 -3.61
N THR A 57 12.36 0.93 -4.56
CA THR A 57 13.67 1.55 -4.35
C THR A 57 13.55 3.05 -4.09
N HIS A 58 12.72 3.75 -4.88
CA HIS A 58 12.52 5.19 -4.76
C HIS A 58 11.93 5.60 -3.41
N ILE A 59 10.94 4.85 -2.91
CA ILE A 59 10.36 5.04 -1.57
C ILE A 59 11.42 4.86 -0.49
N ARG A 60 12.22 3.79 -0.56
CA ARG A 60 13.30 3.55 0.41
C ARG A 60 14.36 4.65 0.40
N GLN A 61 14.69 5.21 -0.76
CA GLN A 61 15.65 6.31 -0.87
C GLN A 61 15.14 7.60 -0.21
N HIS A 62 13.84 7.89 -0.31
CA HIS A 62 13.26 9.14 0.18
C HIS A 62 12.60 9.04 1.57
N CYS A 63 12.38 7.82 2.08
CA CYS A 63 11.71 7.61 3.37
C CYS A 63 12.40 8.35 4.52
N GLY A 64 13.71 8.59 4.49
CA GLY A 64 14.43 9.32 5.54
C GLY A 64 13.87 10.72 5.86
N ARG A 65 13.07 11.32 4.97
CA ARG A 65 12.37 12.59 5.25
C ARG A 65 11.01 12.39 5.95
N ALA A 66 10.36 11.25 5.74
CA ALA A 66 9.10 10.87 6.37
C ALA A 66 9.27 10.53 7.86
N LEU A 67 10.44 10.01 8.24
CA LEU A 67 10.85 9.81 9.63
C LEU A 67 12.35 10.06 9.74
N ARG A 68 12.71 11.09 10.52
CA ARG A 68 14.11 11.52 10.71
C ARG A 68 14.91 10.65 11.70
N GLY A 69 14.25 9.68 12.33
CA GLY A 69 14.83 8.77 13.32
C GLY A 69 13.74 8.18 14.22
N LEU A 70 13.97 6.96 14.73
CA LEU A 70 13.03 6.27 15.63
C LEU A 70 12.89 6.97 16.99
N ASP A 71 13.85 7.82 17.36
CA ASP A 71 13.87 8.63 18.57
C ASP A 71 13.11 9.96 18.43
N ARG A 72 12.56 10.26 17.25
CA ARG A 72 11.92 11.55 16.96
C ARG A 72 10.42 11.52 17.29
N TYR A 73 9.94 12.62 17.86
CA TYR A 73 8.53 12.81 18.14
C TYR A 73 7.76 13.06 16.85
N ASP A 74 6.70 12.29 16.63
CA ASP A 74 5.80 12.39 15.49
C ASP A 74 4.42 12.86 15.99
N PHE A 75 4.02 14.05 15.53
CA PHE A 75 2.76 14.68 15.92
C PHE A 75 1.52 14.03 15.31
N ASP A 76 1.66 13.26 14.22
CA ASP A 76 0.51 12.56 13.64
C ASP A 76 0.07 11.39 14.52
N ILE A 77 1.00 10.74 15.21
CA ILE A 77 0.77 9.55 16.05
C ILE A 77 0.95 9.83 17.56
N GLY A 78 1.42 11.01 17.94
CA GLY A 78 1.51 11.45 19.34
C GLY A 78 2.71 10.91 20.13
N GLY A 79 3.83 10.59 19.48
CA GLY A 79 5.02 10.03 20.14
C GLY A 79 6.07 9.53 19.14
N THR A 80 7.03 8.72 19.60
CA THR A 80 7.97 8.03 18.69
C THR A 80 7.25 6.91 17.92
N LEU A 81 7.81 6.49 16.77
CA LEU A 81 7.16 5.52 15.89
C LEU A 81 6.77 4.22 16.63
N LEU A 82 7.71 3.65 17.37
CA LEU A 82 7.53 2.38 18.09
C LEU A 82 7.09 2.54 19.55
N ASP A 83 6.84 3.78 19.99
CA ASP A 83 6.33 4.10 21.35
C ASP A 83 7.17 3.49 22.49
N GLY A 84 8.48 3.28 22.27
CA GLY A 84 9.38 2.66 23.23
C GLY A 84 9.17 1.14 23.42
N LYS A 85 8.35 0.49 22.60
CA LYS A 85 8.09 -0.96 22.64
C LYS A 85 9.12 -1.75 21.82
N ASP A 86 9.34 -3.00 22.22
CA ASP A 86 10.21 -3.97 21.52
C ASP A 86 9.45 -4.61 20.35
N ILE A 87 9.29 -3.84 19.26
CA ILE A 87 8.61 -4.27 18.02
C ILE A 87 9.65 -4.47 16.92
N LYS A 88 9.65 -5.66 16.32
CA LYS A 88 10.56 -6.05 15.25
C LYS A 88 9.98 -5.68 13.89
N VAL A 89 10.49 -4.58 13.33
CA VAL A 89 10.22 -4.19 11.94
C VAL A 89 11.41 -4.57 11.08
N VAL A 90 11.17 -5.27 9.97
CA VAL A 90 12.21 -5.65 9.01
C VAL A 90 11.84 -5.24 7.59
N ASP A 91 12.86 -4.99 6.77
CA ASP A 91 12.72 -4.84 5.32
C ASP A 91 13.16 -6.13 4.63
N CYS A 92 12.25 -6.77 3.91
CA CYS A 92 12.45 -8.04 3.24
C CYS A 92 13.05 -7.91 1.83
N GLY A 93 13.46 -6.71 1.42
CA GLY A 93 13.96 -6.45 0.08
C GLY A 93 12.84 -6.49 -0.95
N ASP A 94 13.13 -6.99 -2.15
CA ASP A 94 12.18 -7.03 -3.26
C ASP A 94 11.95 -8.45 -3.76
N VAL A 95 10.72 -8.75 -4.19
CA VAL A 95 10.41 -9.95 -4.95
C VAL A 95 11.09 -9.86 -6.31
N VAL A 96 11.96 -10.84 -6.60
CA VAL A 96 12.73 -10.86 -7.85
C VAL A 96 11.82 -11.18 -9.04
N GLY A 97 11.76 -10.24 -9.99
CA GLY A 97 11.13 -10.44 -11.29
C GLY A 97 12.00 -11.26 -12.24
N ILE A 98 11.36 -12.15 -13.00
CA ILE A 98 11.97 -12.90 -14.09
C ILE A 98 11.32 -12.46 -15.40
N ALA A 99 12.08 -11.77 -16.25
CA ALA A 99 11.56 -11.15 -17.48
C ALA A 99 10.90 -12.14 -18.46
N LYS A 100 11.31 -13.41 -18.44
CA LYS A 100 10.76 -14.46 -19.34
C LYS A 100 9.54 -15.19 -18.75
N ASP A 101 9.15 -14.87 -17.52
CA ASP A 101 8.16 -15.62 -16.76
C ASP A 101 7.22 -14.67 -15.99
N VAL A 102 6.39 -13.96 -16.76
CA VAL A 102 5.41 -12.99 -16.23
C VAL A 102 4.41 -13.68 -15.30
N ALA A 103 3.82 -14.80 -15.74
CA ALA A 103 2.87 -15.57 -14.92
C ALA A 103 3.52 -16.07 -13.61
N GLY A 104 4.78 -16.54 -13.67
CA GLY A 104 5.48 -16.95 -12.46
C GLY A 104 5.92 -15.79 -11.56
N ASN A 105 5.96 -14.52 -12.04
CA ASN A 105 6.19 -13.37 -11.16
C ASN A 105 5.06 -13.24 -10.14
N HIS A 106 3.81 -13.33 -10.59
CA HIS A 106 2.64 -13.31 -9.70
C HIS A 106 2.66 -14.45 -8.70
N ALA A 107 2.95 -15.68 -9.15
CA ALA A 107 3.03 -16.83 -8.26
C ALA A 107 4.14 -16.68 -7.20
N ARG A 108 5.30 -16.09 -7.56
CA ARG A 108 6.38 -15.79 -6.61
C ARG A 108 5.95 -14.73 -5.59
N SER A 109 5.31 -13.66 -6.04
CA SER A 109 4.77 -12.62 -5.16
C SER A 109 3.77 -13.20 -4.16
N GLU A 110 2.83 -14.01 -4.63
CA GLU A 110 1.87 -14.69 -3.75
C GLU A 110 2.58 -15.58 -2.72
N GLN A 111 3.55 -16.40 -3.14
CA GLN A 111 4.30 -17.27 -2.23
C GLN A 111 5.08 -16.49 -1.16
N VAL A 112 5.70 -15.37 -1.54
CA VAL A 112 6.41 -14.48 -0.62
C VAL A 112 5.46 -13.93 0.45
N ILE A 113 4.29 -13.43 0.03
CA ILE A 113 3.30 -12.94 1.00
C ILE A 113 2.77 -14.07 1.87
N ARG A 114 2.54 -15.27 1.34
CA ARG A 114 2.13 -16.43 2.15
C ARG A 114 3.14 -16.77 3.24
N LYS A 115 4.44 -16.64 2.97
CA LYS A 115 5.50 -16.83 3.99
C LYS A 115 5.46 -15.75 5.08
N ILE A 116 5.32 -14.49 4.70
CA ILE A 116 5.18 -13.37 5.65
C ILE A 116 3.94 -13.56 6.53
N LEU A 117 2.81 -13.89 5.92
CA LEU A 117 1.56 -14.15 6.64
C LEU A 117 1.67 -15.37 7.56
N ALA A 118 2.41 -16.41 7.17
CA ALA A 118 2.64 -17.61 7.98
C ALA A 118 3.49 -17.33 9.23
N SER A 119 4.38 -16.32 9.20
CA SER A 119 5.14 -15.89 10.38
C SER A 119 4.31 -15.06 11.36
N GLY A 120 3.12 -14.61 10.96
CA GLY A 120 2.26 -13.72 11.75
C GLY A 120 2.63 -12.24 11.66
N ALA A 121 3.58 -11.87 10.79
CA ALA A 121 3.95 -10.47 10.58
C ALA A 121 2.86 -9.72 9.81
N LEU A 122 2.72 -8.42 10.09
CA LEU A 122 1.92 -7.50 9.28
C LEU A 122 2.68 -7.15 7.99
N PRO A 123 2.22 -7.56 6.79
CA PRO A 123 2.85 -7.17 5.54
C PRO A 123 2.54 -5.72 5.16
N ILE A 124 3.58 -4.98 4.78
CA ILE A 124 3.48 -3.66 4.15
C ILE A 124 4.20 -3.73 2.80
N ILE A 125 3.46 -3.58 1.71
CA ILE A 125 3.96 -3.77 0.36
C ILE A 125 4.28 -2.41 -0.27
N LEU A 126 5.49 -2.28 -0.80
CA LEU A 126 5.89 -1.18 -1.67
C LEU A 126 5.69 -1.67 -3.12
N GLY A 127 4.76 -1.05 -3.82
CA GLY A 127 4.25 -1.56 -5.10
C GLY A 127 5.13 -1.25 -6.30
N GLY A 128 4.64 -1.75 -7.44
CA GLY A 128 4.86 -1.25 -8.80
C GLY A 128 3.54 -0.66 -9.28
N ASP A 129 3.00 -1.17 -10.38
CA ASP A 129 1.62 -0.85 -10.82
C ASP A 129 0.55 -1.44 -9.90
N HIS A 130 -0.72 -1.10 -10.15
CA HIS A 130 -1.82 -1.58 -9.34
C HIS A 130 -2.11 -3.07 -9.58
N ALA A 131 -1.47 -3.81 -10.50
CA ALA A 131 -1.69 -5.27 -10.58
C ALA A 131 -1.11 -6.02 -9.36
N ILE A 132 -0.19 -5.39 -8.63
CA ILE A 132 0.54 -5.97 -7.51
C ILE A 132 -0.36 -6.53 -6.40
N PRO A 133 -1.45 -5.88 -5.97
CA PRO A 133 -2.29 -6.41 -4.91
C PRO A 133 -3.03 -7.70 -5.29
N ILE A 134 -3.16 -8.07 -6.58
CA ILE A 134 -3.83 -9.30 -7.00
C ILE A 134 -3.20 -10.56 -6.37
N PRO A 135 -1.89 -10.86 -6.58
CA PRO A 135 -1.25 -11.99 -5.89
C PRO A 135 -1.18 -11.80 -4.37
N VAL A 136 -1.16 -10.56 -3.87
CA VAL A 136 -1.21 -10.28 -2.43
C VAL A 136 -2.54 -10.72 -1.83
N PHE A 137 -3.67 -10.35 -2.43
CA PHE A 137 -5.01 -10.76 -2.00
C PHE A 137 -5.19 -12.27 -2.07
N ARG A 138 -4.68 -12.94 -3.12
CA ARG A 138 -4.69 -14.41 -3.22
C ARG A 138 -3.96 -15.08 -2.05
N ALA A 139 -2.87 -14.49 -1.56
CA ALA A 139 -2.12 -15.02 -0.42
C ALA A 139 -2.91 -15.04 0.91
N TYR A 140 -3.99 -14.27 1.03
CA TYR A 140 -4.89 -14.24 2.20
C TYR A 140 -5.92 -15.38 2.23
N GLU A 141 -5.86 -16.33 1.30
CA GLU A 141 -6.72 -17.50 1.32
C GLU A 141 -6.77 -18.18 2.70
N GLY A 142 -7.99 -18.36 3.23
CA GLY A 142 -8.23 -18.92 4.57
C GLY A 142 -8.08 -17.93 5.74
N ARG A 143 -7.86 -16.63 5.47
CA ARG A 143 -7.68 -15.57 6.49
C ARG A 143 -8.81 -14.53 6.51
N GLY A 144 -9.94 -14.85 5.87
CA GLY A 144 -11.13 -14.00 5.83
C GLY A 144 -12.05 -14.14 7.06
N PRO A 145 -13.15 -13.35 7.13
CA PRO A 145 -13.51 -12.30 6.16
C PRO A 145 -12.62 -11.06 6.29
N ILE A 146 -12.34 -10.39 5.17
CA ILE A 146 -11.58 -9.15 5.07
C ILE A 146 -12.44 -8.10 4.36
N THR A 147 -12.56 -6.92 4.96
CA THR A 147 -13.09 -5.72 4.31
C THR A 147 -11.94 -5.04 3.57
N LEU A 148 -12.03 -4.97 2.24
CA LEU A 148 -11.04 -4.30 1.40
C LEU A 148 -11.35 -2.81 1.30
N ILE A 149 -10.35 -1.98 1.61
CA ILE A 149 -10.41 -0.53 1.48
C ILE A 149 -9.44 -0.13 0.38
N GLN A 150 -9.96 0.42 -0.72
CA GLN A 150 -9.18 0.98 -1.81
C GLN A 150 -9.26 2.51 -1.74
N VAL A 151 -8.10 3.16 -1.79
CA VAL A 151 -8.01 4.59 -2.10
C VAL A 151 -7.47 4.73 -3.51
N ASP A 152 -8.27 5.29 -4.42
CA ASP A 152 -7.99 5.30 -5.86
C ASP A 152 -8.84 6.34 -6.59
N ALA A 153 -8.34 6.90 -7.69
CA ALA A 153 -9.15 7.69 -8.60
C ALA A 153 -10.05 6.81 -9.48
N HIS A 154 -9.64 5.57 -9.71
CA HIS A 154 -10.18 4.60 -10.64
C HIS A 154 -10.86 3.43 -9.91
N ILE A 155 -11.76 2.76 -10.64
CA ILE A 155 -12.58 1.69 -10.06
C ILE A 155 -11.86 0.33 -10.13
N ASP A 156 -11.02 0.09 -11.13
CA ASP A 156 -10.28 -1.17 -11.34
C ASP A 156 -11.12 -2.45 -11.37
N TRP A 157 -12.26 -2.37 -12.09
CA TRP A 157 -13.21 -3.46 -12.27
C TRP A 157 -13.18 -4.14 -13.64
N ARG A 158 -12.19 -3.85 -14.51
CA ARG A 158 -12.13 -4.47 -15.83
C ARG A 158 -12.05 -5.99 -15.67
N ASP A 159 -12.87 -6.72 -16.41
CA ASP A 159 -12.78 -8.19 -16.40
C ASP A 159 -11.56 -8.66 -17.20
N VAL A 160 -11.42 -8.10 -18.40
CA VAL A 160 -10.28 -8.27 -19.31
C VAL A 160 -9.97 -6.96 -20.01
N PHE A 161 -8.70 -6.55 -20.02
CA PHE A 161 -8.22 -5.38 -20.76
C PHE A 161 -6.98 -5.75 -21.58
N HIS A 162 -6.99 -5.43 -22.88
CA HIS A 162 -5.94 -5.84 -23.83
C HIS A 162 -5.57 -7.34 -23.79
N GLY A 163 -6.51 -8.21 -23.42
CA GLY A 163 -6.28 -9.66 -23.31
C GLY A 163 -5.69 -10.12 -21.96
N VAL A 164 -5.54 -9.21 -21.00
CA VAL A 164 -5.01 -9.46 -19.65
C VAL A 164 -6.15 -9.36 -18.63
N SER A 165 -6.29 -10.37 -17.77
CA SER A 165 -7.29 -10.40 -16.68
C SER A 165 -6.71 -10.02 -15.32
N ASP A 166 -5.40 -10.14 -15.14
CA ASP A 166 -4.71 -9.85 -13.89
C ASP A 166 -3.89 -8.55 -13.98
N GLY A 167 -4.34 -7.62 -14.83
CA GLY A 167 -3.69 -6.32 -15.02
C GLY A 167 -4.21 -5.26 -14.05
N LEU A 168 -3.52 -4.10 -14.02
CA LEU A 168 -3.73 -3.02 -13.03
C LEU A 168 -5.15 -2.46 -12.98
N SER A 169 -5.95 -2.60 -14.04
CA SER A 169 -7.35 -2.12 -14.07
C SER A 169 -8.36 -3.20 -13.70
N SER A 170 -7.92 -4.38 -13.26
CA SER A 170 -8.76 -5.55 -12.97
C SER A 170 -8.72 -5.96 -11.50
N VAL A 171 -7.99 -5.23 -10.67
CA VAL A 171 -7.50 -5.66 -9.35
C VAL A 171 -8.63 -5.87 -8.37
N ILE A 172 -9.57 -4.93 -8.32
CA ILE A 172 -10.74 -5.01 -7.45
C ILE A 172 -11.74 -6.02 -8.00
N ARG A 173 -11.86 -6.15 -9.33
CA ARG A 173 -12.63 -7.23 -9.93
C ARG A 173 -12.08 -8.60 -9.53
N ARG A 174 -10.76 -8.83 -9.59
CA ARG A 174 -10.14 -10.07 -9.10
C ARG A 174 -10.34 -10.26 -7.60
N ALA A 175 -10.27 -9.20 -6.80
CA ALA A 175 -10.51 -9.26 -5.36
C ALA A 175 -11.95 -9.72 -5.03
N SER A 176 -12.95 -9.21 -5.74
CA SER A 176 -14.38 -9.56 -5.56
C SER A 176 -14.71 -11.04 -5.84
N GLU A 177 -13.83 -11.75 -6.54
CA GLU A 177 -13.97 -13.18 -6.85
C GLU A 177 -13.40 -14.07 -5.72
N LEU A 178 -12.72 -13.49 -4.73
CA LEU A 178 -12.08 -14.22 -3.63
C LEU A 178 -13.00 -14.36 -2.42
N LYS A 179 -13.23 -15.61 -1.97
CA LYS A 179 -14.15 -15.93 -0.85
C LYS A 179 -13.78 -15.31 0.51
N HIS A 180 -12.54 -14.87 0.67
CA HIS A 180 -12.06 -14.25 1.90
C HIS A 180 -12.12 -12.72 1.88
N ILE A 181 -12.46 -12.10 0.74
CA ILE A 181 -12.84 -10.69 0.63
C ILE A 181 -14.36 -10.61 0.75
N ASP A 182 -14.84 -9.77 1.65
CA ASP A 182 -16.26 -9.65 2.00
C ASP A 182 -16.83 -8.32 1.50
N GLU A 183 -16.59 -7.23 2.22
CA GLU A 183 -16.99 -5.89 1.77
C GLU A 183 -15.83 -5.17 1.03
N ILE A 184 -16.17 -4.36 0.02
CA ILE A 184 -15.21 -3.52 -0.71
C ILE A 184 -15.66 -2.06 -0.62
N TYR A 185 -14.79 -1.18 -0.12
CA TYR A 185 -14.98 0.27 -0.10
C TYR A 185 -13.95 0.94 -1.01
N GLN A 186 -14.40 1.71 -1.99
CA GLN A 186 -13.55 2.40 -2.94
C GLN A 186 -13.71 3.90 -2.77
N ILE A 187 -12.64 4.59 -2.35
CA ILE A 187 -12.69 5.95 -1.86
C ILE A 187 -11.84 6.87 -2.75
N GLY A 188 -12.45 7.93 -3.27
CA GLY A 188 -11.76 8.94 -4.09
C GLY A 188 -12.02 8.84 -5.59
N LEU A 189 -12.97 7.99 -6.00
CA LEU A 189 -13.33 7.75 -7.41
C LEU A 189 -13.70 9.05 -8.11
N ARG A 190 -13.04 9.37 -9.24
CA ARG A 190 -13.26 10.62 -9.96
C ARG A 190 -12.70 10.57 -11.38
N SER A 191 -13.09 11.56 -12.17
CA SER A 191 -12.64 11.74 -13.56
C SER A 191 -12.93 10.54 -14.46
N ALA A 192 -12.57 10.64 -15.74
CA ALA A 192 -12.72 9.55 -16.69
C ALA A 192 -11.47 8.66 -16.63
N GLY A 193 -11.65 7.43 -16.14
CA GLY A 193 -10.62 6.38 -16.15
C GLY A 193 -10.87 5.30 -17.19
N SER A 194 -10.37 4.10 -16.92
CA SER A 194 -10.55 2.92 -17.80
C SER A 194 -11.93 2.23 -17.65
N GLY A 195 -12.65 2.50 -16.55
CA GLY A 195 -13.95 1.90 -16.24
C GLY A 195 -15.08 2.39 -17.15
N ARG A 196 -16.00 1.48 -17.48
CA ARG A 196 -17.20 1.74 -18.30
C ARG A 196 -18.46 1.43 -17.49
N PRO A 197 -19.66 1.72 -18.01
CA PRO A 197 -20.91 1.39 -17.31
C PRO A 197 -20.99 -0.08 -16.87
N GLU A 198 -20.52 -1.02 -17.70
CA GLU A 198 -20.53 -2.47 -17.40
C GLU A 198 -19.70 -2.82 -16.16
N GLU A 199 -18.55 -2.16 -15.95
CA GLU A 199 -17.73 -2.36 -14.75
C GLU A 199 -18.34 -1.72 -13.50
N VAL A 200 -18.98 -0.56 -13.63
CA VAL A 200 -19.71 0.06 -12.52
C VAL A 200 -20.90 -0.80 -12.10
N GLU A 201 -21.66 -1.32 -13.07
CA GLU A 201 -22.76 -2.25 -12.84
C GLU A 201 -22.28 -3.53 -12.15
N ALA A 202 -21.14 -4.10 -12.55
CA ALA A 202 -20.54 -5.26 -11.90
C ALA A 202 -20.16 -4.96 -10.44
N ALA A 203 -19.54 -3.80 -10.17
CA ALA A 203 -19.18 -3.38 -8.82
C ALA A 203 -20.42 -3.22 -7.91
N LEU A 204 -21.47 -2.58 -8.43
CA LEU A 204 -22.74 -2.42 -7.72
C LEU A 204 -23.46 -3.76 -7.50
N ALA A 205 -23.41 -4.67 -8.48
CA ALA A 205 -24.00 -6.00 -8.37
C ALA A 205 -23.29 -6.87 -7.33
N TYR A 206 -21.98 -6.71 -7.15
CA TYR A 206 -21.23 -7.29 -6.05
C TYR A 206 -21.66 -6.72 -4.69
N GLY A 207 -22.02 -5.43 -4.64
CA GLY A 207 -22.31 -4.69 -3.42
C GLY A 207 -21.16 -3.78 -2.97
N ALA A 208 -20.26 -3.38 -3.88
CA ALA A 208 -19.16 -2.48 -3.57
C ALA A 208 -19.67 -1.09 -3.17
N HIS A 209 -19.06 -0.52 -2.14
CA HIS A 209 -19.31 0.84 -1.67
C HIS A 209 -18.44 1.83 -2.45
N LEU A 210 -18.99 2.32 -3.57
CA LEU A 210 -18.34 3.33 -4.40
C LEU A 210 -18.52 4.71 -3.77
N ILE A 211 -17.42 5.36 -3.39
CA ILE A 211 -17.42 6.68 -2.73
C ILE A 211 -16.66 7.66 -3.63
N PRO A 212 -17.37 8.40 -4.50
CA PRO A 212 -16.77 9.41 -5.36
C PRO A 212 -16.09 10.51 -4.55
N ASP A 213 -15.07 11.14 -5.13
CA ASP A 213 -14.38 12.28 -4.53
C ASP A 213 -15.35 13.40 -4.13
N ILE A 214 -16.31 13.73 -5.00
CA ILE A 214 -17.33 14.76 -4.73
C ILE A 214 -18.08 14.47 -3.42
N GLU A 215 -18.47 13.21 -3.21
CA GLU A 215 -19.14 12.80 -1.98
C GLU A 215 -18.18 12.87 -0.79
N LEU A 216 -16.96 12.35 -0.94
CA LEU A 216 -15.93 12.41 0.11
C LEU A 216 -15.68 13.84 0.58
N GLN A 217 -15.59 14.82 -0.32
CA GLN A 217 -15.38 16.22 0.03
C GLN A 217 -16.60 16.84 0.73
N GLU A 218 -17.81 16.39 0.40
CA GLU A 218 -19.04 16.86 1.04
C GLU A 218 -19.19 16.33 2.47
N ILE A 219 -18.99 15.02 2.68
CA ILE A 219 -19.29 14.36 3.97
C ILE A 219 -18.06 14.23 4.88
N GLY A 220 -16.86 14.27 4.30
CA GLY A 220 -15.59 14.07 4.98
C GLY A 220 -15.29 12.61 5.34
N MET A 221 -14.00 12.31 5.51
CA MET A 221 -13.53 10.94 5.78
C MET A 221 -14.11 10.29 7.06
N LYS A 222 -14.46 11.08 8.08
CA LYS A 222 -15.09 10.54 9.29
C LYS A 222 -16.46 9.91 9.00
N ALA A 223 -17.26 10.52 8.12
CA ALA A 223 -18.54 9.96 7.74
C ALA A 223 -18.37 8.69 6.89
N VAL A 224 -17.34 8.64 6.03
CA VAL A 224 -16.94 7.43 5.30
C VAL A 224 -16.55 6.30 6.27
N LEU A 225 -15.68 6.57 7.24
CA LEU A 225 -15.26 5.60 8.27
C LEU A 225 -16.42 5.04 9.10
N ASN A 226 -17.48 5.83 9.31
CA ASN A 226 -18.66 5.38 10.03
C ASN A 226 -19.49 4.36 9.22
N ARG A 227 -19.31 4.28 7.91
CA ARG A 227 -19.96 3.27 7.05
C ARG A 227 -19.26 1.91 7.15
N ILE A 228 -17.94 1.92 7.35
CA ILE A 228 -17.15 0.71 7.51
C ILE A 228 -17.49 0.05 8.87
N PRO A 229 -17.79 -1.26 8.94
CA PRO A 229 -18.12 -1.94 10.20
C PRO A 229 -16.97 -1.90 11.21
N ASP A 230 -17.28 -1.94 12.52
CA ASP A 230 -16.29 -2.13 13.60
C ASP A 230 -15.90 -3.60 13.76
N GLY A 231 -14.74 -3.87 14.36
CA GLY A 231 -14.28 -5.21 14.76
C GLY A 231 -13.81 -6.10 13.61
N GLY A 232 -13.71 -5.58 12.39
CA GLY A 232 -13.33 -6.33 11.19
C GLY A 232 -11.82 -6.45 10.98
N ASN A 233 -11.44 -7.29 10.01
CA ASN A 233 -10.11 -7.27 9.40
C ASN A 233 -10.16 -6.37 8.17
N TYR A 234 -9.27 -5.39 8.08
CA TYR A 234 -9.20 -4.46 6.97
C TYR A 234 -7.90 -4.65 6.20
N TYR A 235 -7.99 -4.70 4.89
CA TYR A 235 -6.82 -4.55 4.03
C TYR A 235 -6.90 -3.18 3.34
N LEU A 236 -5.81 -2.41 3.35
CA LEU A 236 -5.75 -1.09 2.74
C LEU A 236 -4.85 -1.07 1.50
N THR A 237 -5.43 -0.96 0.31
CA THR A 237 -4.71 -0.80 -0.96
C THR A 237 -4.74 0.69 -1.34
N ILE A 238 -3.58 1.32 -1.48
CA ILE A 238 -3.47 2.75 -1.78
C ILE A 238 -2.86 2.92 -3.18
N ASP A 239 -3.71 3.25 -4.15
CA ASP A 239 -3.24 3.85 -5.38
C ASP A 239 -2.76 5.28 -5.08
N ALA A 240 -1.52 5.58 -5.48
CA ALA A 240 -0.99 6.93 -5.37
C ALA A 240 -1.85 7.98 -6.09
N ASP A 241 -2.54 7.61 -7.17
CA ASP A 241 -3.40 8.52 -7.93
C ASP A 241 -4.76 8.79 -7.25
N GLY A 242 -5.13 7.98 -6.26
CA GLY A 242 -6.27 8.23 -5.37
C GLY A 242 -6.08 9.44 -4.46
N VAL A 243 -4.82 9.81 -4.24
CA VAL A 243 -4.42 10.98 -3.44
C VAL A 243 -4.32 12.21 -4.34
N ASP A 244 -4.65 13.38 -3.81
CA ASP A 244 -4.62 14.61 -4.59
C ASP A 244 -3.23 14.86 -5.21
N PRO A 245 -3.14 15.21 -6.51
CA PRO A 245 -1.86 15.35 -7.20
C PRO A 245 -1.01 16.53 -6.69
N THR A 246 -1.56 17.45 -5.89
CA THR A 246 -0.76 18.46 -5.18
C THR A 246 0.05 17.86 -4.03
N ILE A 247 -0.26 16.63 -3.62
CA ILE A 247 0.37 15.88 -2.53
C ILE A 247 1.18 14.70 -3.07
N MET A 248 0.60 13.92 -3.99
CA MET A 248 1.24 12.76 -4.64
C MET A 248 1.22 12.93 -6.17
N PRO A 249 2.01 13.86 -6.74
CA PRO A 249 2.03 14.13 -8.18
C PRO A 249 2.62 12.99 -9.03
N ALA A 250 3.40 12.09 -8.43
CA ALA A 250 4.21 11.12 -9.17
C ALA A 250 3.43 9.89 -9.58
N VAL A 251 2.53 10.03 -10.55
CA VAL A 251 1.68 8.92 -11.05
C VAL A 251 1.57 8.94 -12.58
N ALA A 252 1.10 7.84 -13.18
CA ALA A 252 0.97 7.72 -14.63
C ALA A 252 -0.13 8.63 -15.22
N GLY A 253 -1.25 8.77 -14.51
CA GLY A 253 -2.39 9.59 -14.91
C GLY A 253 -2.99 10.38 -13.75
N PRO A 254 -2.45 11.56 -13.39
CA PRO A 254 -2.97 12.31 -12.25
C PRO A 254 -4.39 12.82 -12.51
N ALA A 255 -5.29 12.59 -11.56
CA ALA A 255 -6.66 13.11 -11.56
C ALA A 255 -6.81 14.24 -10.52
N PRO A 256 -7.24 15.47 -10.88
CA PRO A 256 -7.46 16.55 -9.92
C PRO A 256 -8.48 16.19 -8.83
N GLY A 257 -8.30 16.71 -7.61
CA GLY A 257 -9.09 16.31 -6.43
C GLY A 257 -8.55 15.03 -5.81
N GLY A 258 -9.34 14.37 -4.96
CA GLY A 258 -8.96 13.11 -4.31
C GLY A 258 -8.72 13.22 -2.81
N VAL A 259 -8.22 12.13 -2.23
CA VAL A 259 -7.97 12.06 -0.79
C VAL A 259 -6.81 12.99 -0.44
N ASN A 260 -7.02 13.91 0.49
CA ASN A 260 -5.94 14.74 1.02
C ASN A 260 -5.23 14.08 2.23
N TYR A 261 -4.05 14.59 2.59
CA TYR A 261 -3.24 13.99 3.67
C TYR A 261 -3.99 13.87 5.02
N PRO A 262 -4.69 14.91 5.53
CA PRO A 262 -5.51 14.77 6.73
C PRO A 262 -6.61 13.70 6.64
N GLN A 263 -7.26 13.57 5.48
CA GLN A 263 -8.27 12.53 5.23
C GLN A 263 -7.62 11.14 5.24
N MET A 264 -6.49 10.94 4.55
CA MET A 264 -5.77 9.66 4.58
C MET A 264 -5.31 9.30 6.00
N ARG A 265 -4.75 10.25 6.74
CA ARG A 265 -4.39 10.04 8.15
C ARG A 265 -5.60 9.63 8.99
N THR A 266 -6.74 10.29 8.78
CA THR A 266 -8.00 9.95 9.46
C THR A 266 -8.44 8.53 9.12
N LEU A 267 -8.37 8.13 7.84
CA LEU A 267 -8.69 6.78 7.38
C LEU A 267 -7.81 5.72 8.04
N ILE A 268 -6.48 5.85 7.93
CA ILE A 268 -5.52 4.87 8.47
C ILE A 268 -5.71 4.70 9.98
N GLN A 269 -5.72 5.80 10.73
CA GLN A 269 -5.89 5.75 12.19
C GLN A 269 -7.30 5.26 12.58
N GLY A 270 -8.31 5.59 11.79
CA GLY A 270 -9.69 5.14 11.96
C GLY A 270 -9.82 3.64 11.81
N LEU A 271 -9.28 3.06 10.73
CA LEU A 271 -9.29 1.61 10.50
C LEU A 271 -8.60 0.86 11.65
N VAL A 272 -7.43 1.36 12.08
CA VAL A 272 -6.71 0.76 13.21
C VAL A 272 -7.50 0.83 14.52
N LYS A 273 -8.23 1.93 14.75
CA LYS A 273 -9.07 2.08 15.94
C LYS A 273 -10.30 1.16 15.91
N LYS A 274 -10.86 0.91 14.72
CA LYS A 274 -12.10 0.14 14.54
C LYS A 274 -11.88 -1.36 14.66
N GLY A 275 -10.71 -1.88 14.28
CA GLY A 275 -10.48 -3.32 14.21
C GLY A 275 -9.02 -3.65 13.96
N ASN A 276 -8.75 -4.55 13.01
CA ASN A 276 -7.41 -5.05 12.72
C ASN A 276 -7.03 -4.75 11.26
N VAL A 277 -5.97 -4.00 11.02
CA VAL A 277 -5.45 -3.78 9.66
C VAL A 277 -4.48 -4.90 9.36
N VAL A 278 -4.86 -5.82 8.48
CA VAL A 278 -4.13 -7.07 8.22
C VAL A 278 -3.04 -6.93 7.17
N GLY A 279 -3.05 -5.84 6.40
CA GLY A 279 -2.04 -5.53 5.41
C GLY A 279 -2.27 -4.17 4.77
N MET A 280 -1.22 -3.64 4.16
CA MET A 280 -1.30 -2.40 3.38
C MET A 280 -0.35 -2.47 2.18
N ASP A 281 -0.77 -1.93 1.05
CA ASP A 281 0.12 -1.65 -0.08
C ASP A 281 -0.02 -0.20 -0.56
N ILE A 282 1.05 0.29 -1.20
CA ILE A 282 1.08 1.58 -1.88
C ILE A 282 1.67 1.37 -3.27
N VAL A 283 0.89 1.67 -4.31
CA VAL A 283 1.18 1.34 -5.72
C VAL A 283 1.14 2.59 -6.62
N GLU A 284 1.44 2.41 -7.91
CA GLU A 284 1.30 3.40 -9.00
C GLU A 284 2.19 4.65 -8.91
N ILE A 285 3.15 4.65 -7.98
CA ILE A 285 4.17 5.69 -7.87
C ILE A 285 5.11 5.60 -9.07
N THR A 286 5.26 6.70 -9.80
CA THR A 286 6.09 6.86 -10.99
C THR A 286 7.31 7.73 -10.65
N PRO A 287 8.45 7.15 -10.21
CA PRO A 287 9.58 7.89 -9.65
C PRO A 287 10.11 9.03 -10.52
N SER A 288 10.13 8.85 -11.84
CA SER A 288 10.58 9.87 -12.79
C SER A 288 9.75 11.16 -12.77
N ARG A 289 8.54 11.11 -12.20
CA ARG A 289 7.60 12.24 -12.07
C ARG A 289 7.56 12.82 -10.66
N ASP A 290 8.38 12.31 -9.73
CA ASP A 290 8.30 12.73 -8.34
C ASP A 290 9.03 14.04 -8.06
N LEU A 291 8.24 15.10 -7.91
CA LEU A 291 8.75 16.44 -7.66
C LEU A 291 9.29 16.54 -6.22
N ASN A 292 10.61 16.74 -6.10
CA ASN A 292 11.32 16.81 -4.82
C ASN A 292 11.14 15.55 -3.93
N GLY A 293 10.78 14.40 -4.51
CA GLY A 293 10.52 13.17 -3.77
C GLY A 293 9.25 13.22 -2.89
N ILE A 294 8.36 14.19 -3.09
CA ILE A 294 7.24 14.44 -2.16
C ILE A 294 6.24 13.29 -2.12
N THR A 295 6.05 12.59 -3.24
CA THR A 295 5.17 11.41 -3.32
C THR A 295 5.75 10.28 -2.49
N ALA A 296 7.04 9.98 -2.65
CA ALA A 296 7.73 8.96 -1.88
C ALA A 296 7.78 9.27 -0.37
N VAL A 297 7.97 10.55 -0.01
CA VAL A 297 7.89 11.00 1.38
C VAL A 297 6.48 10.80 1.94
N THR A 298 5.45 11.12 1.16
CA THR A 298 4.05 10.94 1.55
C THR A 298 3.70 9.47 1.75
N ALA A 299 4.14 8.58 0.85
CA ALA A 299 3.99 7.14 1.02
C ALA A 299 4.65 6.65 2.33
N GLY A 300 5.87 7.11 2.60
CA GLY A 300 6.56 6.81 3.86
C GLY A 300 5.80 7.31 5.10
N ARG A 301 5.12 8.46 5.00
CA ARG A 301 4.27 8.99 6.07
C ARG A 301 3.01 8.16 6.30
N PHE A 302 2.38 7.63 5.26
CA PHE A 302 1.24 6.72 5.41
C PHE A 302 1.65 5.43 6.12
N ILE A 303 2.80 4.85 5.73
CA ILE A 303 3.39 3.68 6.40
C ILE A 303 3.70 3.99 7.88
N CYS A 304 4.31 5.13 8.18
CA CYS A 304 4.55 5.55 9.57
C CYS A 304 3.25 5.71 10.37
N ASN A 305 2.20 6.24 9.75
CA ASN A 305 0.89 6.38 10.39
C ASN A 305 0.29 5.01 10.72
N LEU A 306 0.36 4.04 9.81
CA LEU A 306 -0.12 2.68 10.06
C LEU A 306 0.66 2.03 11.21
N ILE A 307 1.99 1.98 11.09
CA ILE A 307 2.87 1.36 12.10
C ILE A 307 2.64 2.01 13.47
N GLY A 308 2.76 3.33 13.54
CA GLY A 308 2.64 4.07 14.80
C GLY A 308 1.27 3.94 15.46
N SER A 309 0.20 3.80 14.66
CA SER A 309 -1.16 3.57 15.17
C SER A 309 -1.33 2.13 15.66
N ALA A 310 -0.88 1.14 14.88
CA ALA A 310 -0.97 -0.28 15.22
C ALA A 310 -0.21 -0.61 16.52
N VAL A 311 0.98 -0.04 16.70
CA VAL A 311 1.79 -0.16 17.92
C VAL A 311 1.02 0.33 19.16
N ARG A 312 0.34 1.48 19.03
CA ARG A 312 -0.47 2.09 20.11
C ARG A 312 -1.78 1.36 20.36
N ALA A 313 -2.35 0.75 19.32
CA ALA A 313 -3.51 -0.12 19.42
C ALA A 313 -3.19 -1.51 20.02
N GLY A 314 -1.91 -1.81 20.28
CA GLY A 314 -1.49 -3.05 20.93
C GLY A 314 -1.52 -4.27 20.01
N TYR A 315 -1.44 -4.08 18.68
CA TYR A 315 -1.47 -5.17 17.70
C TYR A 315 -0.38 -6.23 17.94
N PHE A 316 0.77 -5.79 18.48
CA PHE A 316 1.98 -6.60 18.64
C PHE A 316 2.30 -6.90 20.11
N ASP A 317 1.37 -6.61 21.02
CA ASP A 317 1.56 -6.93 22.42
C ASP A 317 1.51 -8.46 22.58
N LYS A 318 2.55 -9.07 23.18
CA LYS A 318 2.62 -10.51 23.41
C LYS A 318 1.45 -10.93 24.32
N LYS A 319 0.60 -11.84 23.83
CA LYS A 319 -0.44 -12.49 24.65
C LYS A 319 0.17 -13.41 25.70
#